data_AF-A0A9W9E2Q5-F1
#
_entry.id   AF-A0A9W9E2Q5-F1
#
_cell.length_a   1.000
_cell.length_b   1.000
_cell.length_c   1.000
_cell.angle_alpha   90.00
_cell.angle_beta   90.00
_cell.angle_gamma   90.00
#
_symmetry.space_group_name_H-M   'P 1'
#
loop_
_entity.id
_entity.type
_entity.pdbx_description
1 polymer ?
#
loop_
_entity_poly.entity_id
_entity_poly.type
_entity_poly.pdbx_seq_one_letter_code
_entity_poly.pdbx_strand_id
1 'polypeptide(L)'
;MHLFNIITTVGTVPIDRTAGIKALVKPRLPQHENSFIFSLANDTTSAVDSYTVVSTADGKIHVQGTSLSSIVYGLHSYLSDVVHADIWWHAGSQLEDAPVSLPRLSSPLNGQNIVPYRYELNTVTTSYTAPFWTWEDWELQLDWMALRGINIAPAWIGIEKFFIEVFQEVGFTDDDISDFFTGPAFLAWNHFGNLQGSWSSDLPFEWVDNQFALQKKIVKRMVELGITPILPVFPGFVPRAVSDVLPDAHIQWVNFPEEYTEDILLDPVDPLFAQMQLSFITKQQQAYGNITNFYALDQFNEMTPPSEDLDYLRNASSNTWKALKAADPNAIWVFQAWLFAQNTTFWTNDRIEGYLGGVTTDSDMLILDIWSESMPQWQRAQSYYGKPWIWCELQNYGATINMYGQIQNVTKSPILALQ
;
A
#
# COMPACT_ATOMS: atom_id res chain seq x y z
N MET A 1 -6.65 9.75 -63.68
CA MET A 1 -5.57 9.38 -62.74
C MET A 1 -6.13 9.58 -61.34
N HIS A 2 -6.82 8.56 -60.81
CA HIS A 2 -7.36 8.56 -59.45
C HIS A 2 -6.47 7.66 -58.60
N LEU A 3 -5.71 8.28 -57.69
CA LEU A 3 -4.91 7.59 -56.69
C LEU A 3 -5.82 7.21 -55.52
N PHE A 4 -5.99 5.91 -55.30
CA PHE A 4 -6.57 5.36 -54.09
C PHE A 4 -5.54 5.46 -52.95
N ASN A 5 -5.89 6.17 -51.88
CA ASN A 5 -5.18 6.07 -50.61
C ASN A 5 -5.61 4.80 -49.89
N ILE A 6 -4.69 3.85 -49.74
CA ILE A 6 -4.84 2.70 -48.86
C ILE A 6 -4.50 3.18 -47.44
N ILE A 7 -5.52 3.34 -46.60
CA ILE A 7 -5.34 3.47 -45.16
C ILE A 7 -5.16 2.05 -44.62
N THR A 8 -3.92 1.67 -44.32
CA THR A 8 -3.62 0.49 -43.51
C THR A 8 -4.01 0.78 -42.07
N THR A 9 -5.15 0.24 -41.63
CA THR A 9 -5.51 0.10 -40.23
C THR A 9 -4.52 -0.84 -39.55
N VAL A 10 -3.65 -0.29 -38.70
CA VAL A 10 -2.86 -1.08 -37.76
C VAL A 10 -3.84 -1.65 -36.74
N GLY A 11 -4.11 -2.96 -36.84
CA GLY A 11 -4.94 -3.66 -35.88
C GLY A 11 -4.30 -3.62 -34.50
N THR A 12 -4.95 -2.98 -33.53
CA THR A 12 -4.61 -3.09 -32.12
C THR A 12 -4.84 -4.54 -31.70
N VAL A 13 -3.77 -5.27 -31.40
CA VAL A 13 -3.86 -6.59 -30.76
C VAL A 13 -4.62 -6.41 -29.44
N PRO A 14 -5.69 -7.17 -29.17
CA PRO A 14 -6.38 -7.10 -27.89
C PRO A 14 -5.39 -7.38 -26.76
N ILE A 15 -5.26 -6.45 -25.81
CA ILE A 15 -4.41 -6.64 -24.63
C ILE A 15 -5.05 -7.73 -23.77
N ASP A 16 -4.35 -8.85 -23.61
CA ASP A 16 -4.73 -9.89 -22.67
C ASP A 16 -4.54 -9.40 -21.23
N ARG A 17 -5.63 -8.95 -20.61
CA ARG A 17 -5.62 -8.42 -19.24
C ARG A 17 -5.28 -9.47 -18.19
N THR A 18 -5.30 -10.76 -18.54
CA THR A 18 -4.99 -11.87 -17.62
C THR A 18 -3.55 -12.36 -17.73
N ALA A 19 -2.71 -11.71 -18.55
CA ALA A 19 -1.33 -12.10 -18.77
C ALA A 19 -0.49 -12.16 -17.48
N GLY A 20 -0.71 -11.23 -16.54
CA GLY A 20 -0.06 -11.23 -15.23
C GLY A 20 -0.33 -12.49 -14.41
N ILE A 21 -1.56 -12.99 -14.47
CA ILE A 21 -1.98 -14.23 -13.79
C ILE A 21 -1.33 -15.45 -14.46
N LYS A 22 -1.26 -15.48 -15.79
CA LYS A 22 -0.54 -16.55 -16.51
C LYS A 22 0.95 -16.57 -16.16
N ALA A 23 1.55 -15.39 -15.97
CA ALA A 23 2.93 -15.26 -15.51
C ALA A 23 3.14 -15.71 -14.06
N LEU A 24 2.10 -15.72 -13.21
CA LEU A 24 2.14 -16.38 -11.89
C LEU A 24 2.13 -17.92 -12.03
N VAL A 25 1.26 -18.46 -12.88
CA VAL A 25 1.10 -19.92 -13.03
C VAL A 25 2.39 -20.58 -13.52
N LYS A 26 3.07 -19.99 -14.50
CA LYS A 26 4.23 -20.61 -15.13
C LYS A 26 5.37 -21.01 -14.17
N PRO A 27 5.87 -20.14 -13.28
CA PRO A 27 6.91 -20.51 -12.31
C PRO A 27 6.37 -21.39 -11.17
N ARG A 28 5.10 -21.23 -10.77
CA ARG A 28 4.54 -21.92 -9.59
C ARG A 28 3.95 -23.31 -9.90
N LEU A 29 3.47 -23.50 -11.12
CA LEU A 29 2.76 -24.69 -11.62
C LEU A 29 3.27 -25.03 -13.04
N PRO A 30 4.57 -25.30 -13.24
CA PRO A 30 5.17 -25.40 -14.57
C PRO A 30 4.58 -26.50 -15.45
N GLN A 31 4.05 -27.58 -14.84
CA GLN A 31 3.39 -28.67 -15.58
C GLN A 31 1.96 -28.31 -16.05
N HIS A 32 1.40 -27.20 -15.58
CA HIS A 32 0.00 -26.83 -15.76
C HIS A 32 -0.19 -25.46 -16.45
N GLU A 33 0.85 -24.91 -17.09
CA GLU A 33 0.78 -23.61 -17.81
C GLU A 33 -0.41 -23.54 -18.80
N ASN A 34 -0.74 -24.68 -19.42
CA ASN A 34 -1.83 -24.78 -20.42
C ASN A 34 -3.13 -25.39 -19.87
N SER A 35 -3.18 -25.70 -18.58
CA SER A 35 -4.34 -26.33 -17.92
C SER A 35 -5.41 -25.32 -17.49
N PHE A 36 -5.10 -24.02 -17.49
CA PHE A 36 -5.98 -22.97 -17.03
C PHE A 36 -6.45 -22.02 -18.14
N ILE A 37 -7.68 -21.53 -18.01
CA ILE A 37 -8.24 -20.42 -18.78
C ILE A 37 -8.66 -19.35 -17.79
N PHE A 38 -8.30 -18.10 -18.06
CA PHE A 38 -8.65 -16.95 -17.22
C PHE A 38 -9.49 -15.96 -18.01
N SER A 39 -10.54 -15.40 -17.40
CA SER A 39 -11.34 -14.34 -18.03
C SER A 39 -11.98 -13.42 -17.01
N LEU A 40 -12.10 -12.13 -17.34
CA LEU A 40 -12.94 -11.22 -16.58
C LEU A 40 -14.42 -11.46 -16.90
N ALA A 41 -15.28 -11.31 -15.90
CA ALA A 41 -16.72 -11.29 -16.07
C ALA A 41 -17.17 -10.02 -16.79
N ASN A 42 -18.20 -10.12 -17.64
CA ASN A 42 -18.75 -8.98 -18.39
C ASN A 42 -19.65 -8.07 -17.55
N ASP A 43 -20.14 -8.56 -16.41
CA ASP A 43 -21.04 -7.84 -15.52
C ASP A 43 -20.33 -7.59 -14.19
N THR A 44 -19.93 -6.34 -13.96
CA THR A 44 -19.27 -5.88 -12.73
C THR A 44 -20.20 -5.01 -11.89
N THR A 45 -21.51 -5.26 -11.94
CA THR A 45 -22.50 -4.49 -11.15
C THR A 45 -22.35 -4.65 -9.63
N SER A 46 -21.63 -5.68 -9.17
CA SER A 46 -21.30 -5.87 -7.76
C SER A 46 -20.10 -5.02 -7.35
N ALA A 47 -20.23 -4.30 -6.22
CA ALA A 47 -19.13 -3.53 -5.62
C ALA A 47 -18.04 -4.40 -4.98
N VAL A 48 -18.24 -5.73 -4.92
CA VAL A 48 -17.32 -6.68 -4.30
C VAL A 48 -16.85 -7.72 -5.30
N ASP A 49 -15.62 -8.18 -5.07
CA ASP A 49 -14.97 -9.20 -5.88
C ASP A 49 -15.70 -10.55 -5.79
N SER A 50 -15.92 -11.20 -6.93
CA SER A 50 -16.47 -12.56 -7.01
C SER A 50 -15.79 -13.36 -8.10
N TYR A 51 -15.89 -14.69 -7.99
CA TYR A 51 -15.32 -15.63 -8.94
C TYR A 51 -16.18 -16.88 -9.11
N THR A 52 -15.98 -17.54 -10.25
CA THR A 52 -16.53 -18.85 -10.58
C THR A 52 -15.43 -19.69 -11.23
N VAL A 53 -15.25 -20.92 -10.75
CA VAL A 53 -14.34 -21.91 -11.35
C VAL A 53 -15.14 -23.09 -11.89
N VAL A 54 -14.86 -23.50 -13.12
CA VAL A 54 -15.49 -24.66 -13.77
C VAL A 54 -14.48 -25.51 -14.52
N SER A 55 -14.78 -26.81 -14.64
CA SER A 55 -14.09 -27.66 -15.61
C SER A 55 -14.73 -27.54 -16.98
N THR A 56 -13.90 -27.28 -17.98
CA THR A 56 -14.29 -27.23 -19.39
C THR A 56 -14.43 -28.63 -20.00
N ALA A 57 -15.10 -28.73 -21.15
CA ALA A 57 -15.30 -30.01 -21.84
C ALA A 57 -13.97 -30.66 -22.28
N ASP A 58 -12.97 -29.86 -22.66
CA ASP A 58 -11.62 -30.30 -23.03
C ASP A 58 -10.72 -30.57 -21.81
N GLY A 59 -11.24 -30.41 -20.58
CA GLY A 59 -10.56 -30.81 -19.35
C GLY A 59 -9.68 -29.74 -18.70
N LYS A 60 -9.69 -28.51 -19.21
CA LYS A 60 -9.07 -27.34 -18.57
C LYS A 60 -9.92 -26.80 -17.43
N ILE A 61 -9.29 -26.04 -16.54
CA ILE A 61 -9.94 -25.30 -15.47
C ILE A 61 -10.13 -23.85 -15.90
N HIS A 62 -11.37 -23.41 -16.04
CA HIS A 62 -11.69 -22.02 -16.36
C HIS A 62 -12.04 -21.28 -15.08
N VAL A 63 -11.24 -20.26 -14.77
CA VAL A 63 -11.45 -19.33 -13.67
C VAL A 63 -11.92 -18.01 -14.24
N GLN A 64 -13.14 -17.60 -13.87
CA GLN A 64 -13.72 -16.33 -14.22
C GLN A 64 -13.92 -15.49 -12.95
N GLY A 65 -13.69 -14.18 -13.03
CA GLY A 65 -13.90 -13.28 -11.89
C GLY A 65 -14.19 -11.84 -12.30
N THR A 66 -14.75 -11.05 -11.39
CA THR A 66 -15.06 -9.62 -11.60
C THR A 66 -13.82 -8.71 -11.59
N SER A 67 -12.70 -9.16 -11.02
CA SER A 67 -11.42 -8.45 -11.03
C SER A 67 -10.25 -9.42 -11.22
N LEU A 68 -9.04 -8.90 -11.47
CA LEU A 68 -7.85 -9.73 -11.52
C LEU A 68 -7.58 -10.42 -10.18
N SER A 69 -7.76 -9.71 -9.06
CA SER A 69 -7.62 -10.29 -7.71
C SER A 69 -8.60 -11.44 -7.48
N SER A 70 -9.87 -11.30 -7.92
CA SER A 70 -10.85 -12.38 -7.75
C SER A 70 -10.57 -13.58 -8.64
N ILE A 71 -9.97 -13.39 -9.83
CA ILE A 71 -9.48 -14.49 -10.65
C ILE A 71 -8.32 -15.23 -9.96
N VAL A 72 -7.34 -14.51 -9.41
CA VAL A 72 -6.21 -15.15 -8.71
C VAL A 72 -6.69 -15.89 -7.46
N TYR A 73 -7.63 -15.31 -6.70
CA TYR A 73 -8.21 -15.99 -5.55
C TYR A 73 -9.07 -17.20 -5.94
N GLY A 74 -9.79 -17.15 -7.07
CA GLY A 74 -10.50 -18.31 -7.61
C GLY A 74 -9.56 -19.45 -8.02
N LEU A 75 -8.38 -19.10 -8.57
CA LEU A 75 -7.30 -20.07 -8.80
C LEU A 75 -6.82 -20.66 -7.47
N HIS A 76 -6.57 -19.83 -6.44
CA HIS A 76 -6.16 -20.29 -5.12
C HIS A 76 -7.19 -21.24 -4.51
N SER A 77 -8.48 -20.89 -4.47
CA SER A 77 -9.53 -21.75 -3.91
C SER A 77 -9.63 -23.09 -4.63
N TYR A 78 -9.45 -23.13 -5.95
CA TYR A 78 -9.35 -24.41 -6.67
C TYR A 78 -8.11 -25.22 -6.22
N LEU A 79 -6.94 -24.59 -6.13
CA LEU A 79 -5.70 -25.25 -5.72
C LEU A 79 -5.77 -25.75 -4.26
N SER A 80 -6.24 -24.93 -3.33
CA SER A 80 -6.33 -25.29 -1.91
C SER A 80 -7.42 -26.32 -1.63
N ASP A 81 -8.62 -26.08 -2.15
CA ASP A 81 -9.82 -26.80 -1.70
C ASP A 81 -10.04 -28.10 -2.51
N VAL A 82 -9.52 -28.15 -3.74
CA VAL A 82 -9.73 -29.27 -4.67
C VAL A 82 -8.44 -30.02 -4.97
N VAL A 83 -7.33 -29.31 -5.21
CA VAL A 83 -6.02 -29.94 -5.49
C VAL A 83 -5.29 -30.30 -4.19
N HIS A 84 -5.60 -29.62 -3.09
CA HIS A 84 -4.90 -29.70 -1.81
C HIS A 84 -3.42 -29.29 -1.92
N ALA A 85 -3.17 -28.24 -2.71
CA ALA A 85 -1.85 -27.63 -2.89
C ALA A 85 -1.92 -26.13 -2.57
N ASP A 86 -0.92 -25.62 -1.83
CA ASP A 86 -0.84 -24.20 -1.46
C ASP A 86 0.64 -23.75 -1.36
N ILE A 87 0.85 -22.48 -1.03
CA ILE A 87 2.13 -21.84 -0.81
C ILE A 87 2.15 -21.11 0.54
N TRP A 88 3.23 -21.25 1.29
CA TRP A 88 3.41 -20.67 2.61
C TRP A 88 4.77 -19.99 2.72
N TRP A 89 4.85 -18.97 3.57
CA TRP A 89 6.07 -18.18 3.74
C TRP A 89 7.28 -18.99 4.23
N HIS A 90 7.08 -19.81 5.27
CA HIS A 90 8.17 -20.58 5.90
C HIS A 90 8.12 -22.09 5.65
N ALA A 91 6.98 -22.64 5.22
CA ALA A 91 6.82 -24.07 4.95
C ALA A 91 7.07 -24.44 3.47
N GLY A 92 7.33 -23.45 2.61
CA GLY A 92 7.56 -23.66 1.18
C GLY A 92 6.27 -23.74 0.37
N SER A 93 6.32 -24.40 -0.78
CA SER A 93 5.19 -24.56 -1.70
C SER A 93 4.91 -26.02 -1.99
N GLN A 94 3.64 -26.36 -2.14
CA GLN A 94 3.16 -27.65 -2.66
C GLN A 94 2.57 -27.51 -4.07
N LEU A 95 2.63 -26.30 -4.66
CA LEU A 95 2.08 -26.06 -5.99
C LEU A 95 2.85 -26.88 -7.06
N GLU A 96 4.16 -27.03 -6.89
CA GLU A 96 5.00 -27.85 -7.75
C GLU A 96 4.70 -29.36 -7.67
N ASP A 97 4.07 -29.81 -6.57
CA ASP A 97 3.67 -31.20 -6.32
C ASP A 97 2.24 -31.50 -6.80
N ALA A 98 1.57 -30.56 -7.47
CA ALA A 98 0.25 -30.76 -8.04
C ALA A 98 0.22 -32.01 -8.96
N PRO A 99 -0.87 -32.80 -8.94
CA PRO A 99 -0.97 -34.02 -9.72
C PRO A 99 -0.95 -33.71 -11.22
N VAL A 100 -0.21 -34.52 -11.99
CA VAL A 100 -0.09 -34.40 -13.47
C VAL A 100 -1.44 -34.21 -14.16
N SER A 101 -2.50 -34.86 -13.66
CA SER A 101 -3.88 -34.58 -14.05
C SER A 101 -4.60 -33.84 -12.93
N LEU A 102 -4.96 -32.58 -13.18
CA LEU A 102 -5.74 -31.77 -12.25
C LEU A 102 -7.16 -32.37 -12.04
N PRO A 103 -7.69 -32.40 -10.81
CA PRO A 103 -9.03 -32.91 -10.53
C PRO A 103 -10.13 -32.09 -11.23
N ARG A 104 -11.11 -32.77 -11.83
CA ARG A 104 -12.27 -32.09 -12.43
C ARG A 104 -13.31 -31.74 -11.38
N LEU A 105 -13.94 -30.58 -11.55
CA LEU A 105 -15.07 -30.12 -10.76
C LEU A 105 -16.37 -30.78 -11.25
N SER A 106 -17.14 -31.36 -10.33
CA SER A 106 -18.49 -31.88 -10.60
C SER A 106 -19.57 -30.79 -10.60
N SER A 107 -19.29 -29.66 -9.94
CA SER A 107 -20.13 -28.46 -9.89
C SER A 107 -19.25 -27.21 -9.88
N PRO A 108 -19.75 -26.05 -10.36
CA PRO A 108 -19.00 -24.80 -10.27
C PRO A 108 -18.63 -24.46 -8.83
N LEU A 109 -17.38 -24.05 -8.62
CA LEU A 109 -16.91 -23.47 -7.36
C LEU A 109 -17.12 -21.95 -7.45
N ASN A 110 -17.92 -21.38 -6.55
CA ASN A 110 -18.25 -19.96 -6.56
C ASN A 110 -17.83 -19.32 -5.23
N GLY A 111 -17.32 -18.09 -5.29
CA GLY A 111 -17.04 -17.29 -4.11
C GLY A 111 -17.26 -15.81 -4.35
N GLN A 112 -17.56 -15.09 -3.27
CA GLN A 112 -17.76 -13.64 -3.27
C GLN A 112 -17.24 -13.06 -1.96
N ASN A 113 -16.54 -11.93 -2.04
CA ASN A 113 -16.09 -11.18 -0.88
C ASN A 113 -17.23 -10.37 -0.26
N ILE A 114 -17.13 -10.10 1.03
CA ILE A 114 -18.08 -9.26 1.78
C ILE A 114 -17.55 -7.84 2.02
N VAL A 115 -16.29 -7.57 1.63
CA VAL A 115 -15.61 -6.28 1.73
C VAL A 115 -14.92 -5.93 0.42
N PRO A 116 -14.79 -4.63 0.08
CA PRO A 116 -14.11 -4.20 -1.14
C PRO A 116 -12.59 -4.35 -1.05
N TYR A 117 -12.00 -4.15 0.13
CA TYR A 117 -10.55 -4.12 0.33
C TYR A 117 -10.07 -5.25 1.24
N ARG A 118 -8.98 -5.91 0.84
CA ARG A 118 -8.19 -6.81 1.67
C ARG A 118 -6.76 -6.28 1.63
N TYR A 119 -6.35 -5.71 2.75
CA TYR A 119 -5.10 -4.97 2.93
C TYR A 119 -4.04 -5.87 3.57
N GLU A 120 -2.78 -5.68 3.18
CA GLU A 120 -1.63 -6.42 3.72
C GLU A 120 -0.40 -5.50 3.82
N LEU A 121 0.50 -5.83 4.75
CA LEU A 121 1.74 -5.13 5.12
C LEU A 121 1.54 -3.90 6.01
N ASN A 122 2.58 -3.57 6.79
CA ASN A 122 2.74 -2.30 7.47
C ASN A 122 3.93 -1.54 6.82
N THR A 123 3.97 -0.22 6.89
CA THR A 123 5.16 0.57 6.53
C THR A 123 6.42 0.01 7.20
N VAL A 124 6.35 -0.34 8.50
CA VAL A 124 7.50 -0.89 9.25
C VAL A 124 7.96 -2.27 8.77
N THR A 125 7.12 -3.01 8.04
CA THR A 125 7.50 -4.32 7.47
C THR A 125 8.69 -4.19 6.51
N THR A 126 8.83 -3.03 5.84
CA THR A 126 9.98 -2.75 4.95
C THR A 126 11.31 -2.67 5.68
N SER A 127 11.32 -2.37 6.98
CA SER A 127 12.54 -2.26 7.80
C SER A 127 12.79 -3.51 8.65
N TYR A 128 11.73 -4.14 9.18
CA TYR A 128 11.88 -5.34 10.00
C TYR A 128 12.04 -6.64 9.21
N THR A 129 11.41 -6.72 8.04
CA THR A 129 11.30 -7.98 7.28
C THR A 129 11.95 -7.89 5.92
N ALA A 130 11.72 -6.79 5.20
CA ALA A 130 12.11 -6.64 3.80
C ALA A 130 13.26 -5.64 3.48
N PRO A 131 14.15 -5.21 4.41
CA PRO A 131 15.11 -4.14 4.09
C PRO A 131 16.16 -4.55 3.05
N PHE A 132 16.38 -5.86 2.88
CA PHE A 132 17.37 -6.43 1.97
C PHE A 132 16.77 -7.43 0.99
N TRP A 133 15.45 -7.40 0.81
CA TRP A 133 14.78 -8.27 -0.14
C TRP A 133 15.19 -7.98 -1.58
N THR A 134 15.40 -9.06 -2.32
CA THR A 134 15.65 -9.03 -3.75
C THR A 134 14.33 -8.98 -4.54
N TRP A 135 14.42 -8.92 -5.86
CA TRP A 135 13.23 -9.05 -6.70
C TRP A 135 12.52 -10.38 -6.48
N GLU A 136 13.27 -11.46 -6.33
CA GLU A 136 12.76 -12.82 -6.18
C GLU A 136 11.95 -12.97 -4.88
N ASP A 137 12.39 -12.33 -3.80
CA ASP A 137 11.67 -12.28 -2.52
C ASP A 137 10.35 -11.52 -2.66
N TRP A 138 10.38 -10.35 -3.31
CA TRP A 138 9.18 -9.55 -3.56
C TRP A 138 8.20 -10.23 -4.52
N GLU A 139 8.69 -10.88 -5.58
CA GLU A 139 7.85 -11.63 -6.52
C GLU A 139 7.12 -12.78 -5.81
N LEU A 140 7.81 -13.50 -4.92
CA LEU A 140 7.19 -14.51 -4.07
C LEU A 140 6.14 -13.92 -3.12
N GLN A 141 6.44 -12.80 -2.46
CA GLN A 141 5.49 -12.13 -1.58
C GLN A 141 4.23 -11.68 -2.33
N LEU A 142 4.38 -11.08 -3.51
CA LEU A 142 3.28 -10.60 -4.33
C LEU A 142 2.41 -11.74 -4.86
N ASP A 143 3.02 -12.86 -5.29
CA ASP A 143 2.28 -14.06 -5.67
C ASP A 143 1.47 -14.61 -4.49
N TRP A 144 2.08 -14.68 -3.29
CA TRP A 144 1.40 -15.13 -2.08
C TRP A 144 0.22 -14.21 -1.71
N MET A 145 0.44 -12.89 -1.70
CA MET A 145 -0.60 -11.89 -1.45
C MET A 145 -1.77 -12.04 -2.42
N ALA A 146 -1.50 -12.16 -3.72
CA ALA A 146 -2.53 -12.29 -4.74
C ALA A 146 -3.33 -13.58 -4.57
N LEU A 147 -2.67 -14.70 -4.26
CA LEU A 147 -3.34 -15.98 -3.96
C LEU A 147 -4.20 -15.90 -2.69
N ARG A 148 -3.85 -15.08 -1.70
CA ARG A 148 -4.70 -14.80 -0.53
C ARG A 148 -5.79 -13.77 -0.78
N GLY A 149 -5.94 -13.31 -2.02
CA GLY A 149 -6.97 -12.36 -2.41
C GLY A 149 -6.70 -10.95 -1.89
N ILE A 150 -5.48 -10.62 -1.46
CA ILE A 150 -5.10 -9.24 -1.17
C ILE A 150 -5.24 -8.42 -2.45
N ASN A 151 -5.84 -7.24 -2.35
CA ASN A 151 -6.10 -6.38 -3.52
C ASN A 151 -5.69 -4.92 -3.29
N ILE A 152 -5.16 -4.59 -2.12
CA ILE A 152 -4.58 -3.29 -1.84
C ILE A 152 -3.41 -3.45 -0.87
N ALA A 153 -2.28 -2.80 -1.11
CA ALA A 153 -1.10 -2.89 -0.25
C ALA A 153 -0.17 -1.70 -0.45
N PRO A 154 0.62 -1.30 0.55
CA PRO A 154 1.53 -0.18 0.44
C PRO A 154 2.78 -0.53 -0.38
N ALA A 155 3.30 0.45 -1.11
CA ALA A 155 4.44 0.27 -2.01
C ALA A 155 5.52 1.32 -1.69
N TRP A 156 6.32 1.07 -0.66
CA TRP A 156 7.27 2.02 -0.08
C TRP A 156 8.71 1.96 -0.60
N ILE A 157 9.08 0.90 -1.33
CA ILE A 157 10.49 0.67 -1.68
C ILE A 157 11.01 1.79 -2.59
N GLY A 158 12.19 2.33 -2.28
CA GLY A 158 12.85 3.37 -3.10
C GLY A 158 12.14 4.73 -3.10
N ILE A 159 11.26 5.00 -2.12
CA ILE A 159 10.57 6.29 -1.98
C ILE A 159 11.53 7.46 -1.81
N GLU A 160 12.73 7.20 -1.27
CA GLU A 160 13.80 8.20 -1.05
C GLU A 160 14.16 8.91 -2.35
N LYS A 161 14.00 8.25 -3.51
CA LYS A 161 14.27 8.86 -4.81
C LYS A 161 13.43 10.13 -5.02
N PHE A 162 12.15 10.09 -4.65
CA PHE A 162 11.26 11.23 -4.81
C PHE A 162 11.55 12.31 -3.77
N PHE A 163 11.90 11.93 -2.54
CA PHE A 163 12.38 12.89 -1.54
C PHE A 163 13.61 13.65 -2.02
N ILE A 164 14.65 12.94 -2.49
CA ILE A 164 15.88 13.56 -3.01
C ILE A 164 15.56 14.56 -4.12
N GLU A 165 14.79 14.13 -5.13
CA GLU A 165 14.48 15.00 -6.27
C GLU A 165 13.66 16.23 -5.85
N VAL A 166 12.68 16.07 -4.96
CA VAL A 166 11.83 17.19 -4.50
C VAL A 166 12.63 18.13 -3.58
N PHE A 167 13.53 17.62 -2.74
CA PHE A 167 14.43 18.46 -1.94
C PHE A 167 15.40 19.25 -2.81
N GLN A 168 16.01 18.62 -3.82
CA GLN A 168 16.86 19.32 -4.78
C GLN A 168 16.11 20.43 -5.54
N GLU A 169 14.84 20.20 -5.89
CA GLU A 169 13.99 21.21 -6.55
C GLU A 169 13.74 22.47 -5.71
N VAL A 170 13.73 22.34 -4.38
CA VAL A 170 13.53 23.46 -3.45
C VAL A 170 14.84 24.02 -2.89
N GLY A 171 15.99 23.54 -3.38
CA GLY A 171 17.30 24.17 -3.16
C GLY A 171 18.26 23.44 -2.23
N PHE A 172 17.89 22.27 -1.70
CA PHE A 172 18.81 21.46 -0.89
C PHE A 172 19.91 20.86 -1.78
N THR A 173 21.14 20.85 -1.27
CA THR A 173 22.28 20.18 -1.90
C THR A 173 22.33 18.70 -1.53
N ASP A 174 23.14 17.93 -2.26
CA ASP A 174 23.36 16.51 -1.94
C ASP A 174 23.91 16.33 -0.52
N ASP A 175 24.77 17.25 -0.06
CA ASP A 175 25.33 17.23 1.30
C ASP A 175 24.22 17.46 2.34
N ASP A 176 23.31 18.43 2.11
CA ASP A 176 22.17 18.70 2.99
C ASP A 176 21.23 17.48 3.12
N ILE A 177 21.08 16.71 2.03
CA ILE A 177 20.17 15.55 1.96
C ILE A 177 20.84 14.29 2.51
N SER A 178 22.17 14.17 2.40
CA SER A 178 22.90 12.96 2.79
C SER A 178 22.74 12.58 4.27
N ASP A 179 22.58 13.58 5.16
CA ASP A 179 22.32 13.41 6.60
C ASP A 179 20.83 13.35 6.96
N PHE A 180 19.92 13.34 5.97
CA PHE A 180 18.49 13.19 6.26
C PHE A 180 18.08 11.73 6.41
N PHE A 181 18.51 10.86 5.50
CA PHE A 181 18.09 9.46 5.47
C PHE A 181 18.87 8.59 6.45
N THR A 182 18.17 7.62 7.04
CA THR A 182 18.77 6.57 7.86
C THR A 182 19.30 5.41 7.00
N GLY A 183 20.03 4.47 7.63
CA GLY A 183 20.41 3.22 6.98
C GLY A 183 19.20 2.35 6.58
N PRO A 184 19.32 1.42 5.62
CA PRO A 184 18.18 0.71 5.02
C PRO A 184 17.24 0.00 6.01
N ALA A 185 17.79 -0.53 7.11
CA ALA A 185 17.02 -1.24 8.14
C ALA A 185 16.21 -0.30 9.06
N PHE A 186 16.32 1.02 8.89
CA PHE A 186 15.64 2.02 9.73
C PHE A 186 14.78 3.01 8.93
N LEU A 187 14.66 2.83 7.61
CA LEU A 187 14.00 3.78 6.72
C LEU A 187 12.52 3.99 7.06
N ALA A 188 11.81 2.96 7.54
CA ALA A 188 10.41 3.11 7.90
C ALA A 188 10.19 4.17 8.99
N TRP A 189 11.08 4.26 9.99
CA TRP A 189 11.00 5.30 11.02
C TRP A 189 11.44 6.67 10.51
N ASN A 190 12.32 6.72 9.52
CA ASN A 190 12.65 7.97 8.83
C ASN A 190 11.47 8.50 8.03
N HIS A 191 10.76 7.62 7.33
CA HIS A 191 9.55 7.99 6.59
C HIS A 191 8.43 8.50 7.49
N PHE A 192 8.35 7.97 8.72
CA PHE A 192 7.43 8.46 9.75
C PHE A 192 7.92 9.71 10.49
N GLY A 193 9.12 10.23 10.20
CA GLY A 193 9.69 11.39 10.89
C GLY A 193 10.05 11.13 12.35
N ASN A 194 10.28 9.86 12.71
CA ASN A 194 10.71 9.47 14.04
C ASN A 194 12.24 9.47 14.19
N LEU A 195 12.97 9.31 13.07
CA LEU A 195 14.43 9.29 13.03
C LEU A 195 14.95 10.00 11.76
N GLN A 196 15.93 10.88 11.88
CA GLN A 196 16.77 11.29 10.75
C GLN A 196 18.26 11.13 11.04
N GLY A 197 19.05 11.09 9.98
CA GLY A 197 20.50 10.94 10.02
C GLY A 197 20.99 9.50 10.10
N SER A 198 22.32 9.37 10.04
CA SER A 198 23.02 8.07 9.95
C SER A 198 22.96 7.28 11.26
N TRP A 199 21.78 6.74 11.58
CA TRP A 199 21.64 5.63 12.50
C TRP A 199 22.24 4.39 11.82
N SER A 200 23.52 4.12 12.10
CA SER A 200 24.37 3.01 11.64
C SER A 200 25.27 3.24 10.41
N SER A 201 24.88 4.03 9.40
CA SER A 201 25.73 4.44 8.25
C SER A 201 24.99 5.36 7.28
N ASP A 202 25.73 6.11 6.46
CA ASP A 202 25.17 6.92 5.36
C ASP A 202 24.45 6.02 4.34
N LEU A 203 23.37 6.54 3.73
CA LEU A 203 22.62 5.87 2.67
C LEU A 203 23.14 6.30 1.28
N PRO A 204 23.85 5.44 0.53
CA PRO A 204 24.41 5.84 -0.76
C PRO A 204 23.28 6.12 -1.78
N PHE A 205 23.41 7.17 -2.59
CA PHE A 205 22.41 7.46 -3.65
C PHE A 205 22.30 6.32 -4.68
N GLU A 206 23.37 5.56 -4.92
CA GLU A 206 23.31 4.35 -5.74
C GLU A 206 22.37 3.29 -5.16
N TRP A 207 22.32 3.16 -3.82
CA TRP A 207 21.33 2.28 -3.18
C TRP A 207 19.91 2.76 -3.46
N VAL A 208 19.65 4.06 -3.34
CA VAL A 208 18.34 4.65 -3.63
C VAL A 208 17.91 4.39 -5.07
N ASP A 209 18.81 4.57 -6.03
CA ASP A 209 18.53 4.29 -7.45
C ASP A 209 18.21 2.81 -7.70
N ASN A 210 18.94 1.90 -7.03
CA ASN A 210 18.67 0.45 -7.11
C ASN A 210 17.32 0.08 -6.48
N GLN A 211 16.97 0.64 -5.33
CA GLN A 211 15.66 0.41 -4.68
C GLN A 211 14.51 0.98 -5.53
N PHE A 212 14.71 2.15 -6.16
CA PHE A 212 13.73 2.72 -7.07
C PHE A 212 13.53 1.85 -8.33
N ALA A 213 14.61 1.27 -8.88
CA ALA A 213 14.51 0.32 -9.97
C ALA A 213 13.76 -0.96 -9.56
N LEU A 214 13.99 -1.46 -8.35
CA LEU A 214 13.25 -2.59 -7.77
C LEU A 214 11.76 -2.26 -7.63
N GLN A 215 11.43 -1.08 -7.11
CA GLN A 215 10.06 -0.63 -6.90
C GLN A 215 9.26 -0.55 -8.20
N LYS A 216 9.88 -0.11 -9.31
CA LYS A 216 9.23 -0.15 -10.63
C LYS A 216 8.78 -1.55 -11.02
N LYS A 217 9.55 -2.59 -10.66
CA LYS A 217 9.16 -3.99 -10.87
C LYS A 217 8.01 -4.40 -9.93
N ILE A 218 8.09 -4.03 -8.65
CA ILE A 218 7.07 -4.31 -7.62
C ILE A 218 5.72 -3.72 -8.03
N VAL A 219 5.65 -2.41 -8.28
CA VAL A 219 4.40 -1.71 -8.64
C VAL A 219 3.78 -2.30 -9.91
N LYS A 220 4.61 -2.56 -10.93
CA LYS A 220 4.14 -3.20 -12.16
C LYS A 220 3.50 -4.56 -11.87
N ARG A 221 4.14 -5.38 -11.04
CA ARG A 221 3.64 -6.73 -10.70
C ARG A 221 2.39 -6.68 -9.83
N MET A 222 2.28 -5.72 -8.91
CA MET A 222 1.05 -5.46 -8.16
C MET A 222 -0.13 -5.24 -9.11
N VAL A 223 0.01 -4.33 -10.08
CA VAL A 223 -1.05 -4.03 -11.07
C VAL A 223 -1.39 -5.27 -11.93
N GLU A 224 -0.38 -6.02 -12.37
CA GLU A 224 -0.56 -7.26 -13.14
C GLU A 224 -1.34 -8.34 -12.39
N LEU A 225 -1.29 -8.34 -11.06
CA LEU A 225 -1.99 -9.27 -10.17
C LEU A 225 -3.33 -8.73 -9.65
N GLY A 226 -3.68 -7.48 -9.98
CA GLY A 226 -4.89 -6.83 -9.45
C GLY A 226 -4.75 -6.32 -8.03
N ILE A 227 -3.53 -6.08 -7.55
CA ILE A 227 -3.25 -5.42 -6.28
C ILE A 227 -3.08 -3.93 -6.56
N THR A 228 -3.91 -3.11 -5.93
CA THR A 228 -3.82 -1.65 -5.98
C THR A 228 -2.70 -1.19 -5.05
N PRO A 229 -1.64 -0.55 -5.56
CA PRO A 229 -0.61 -0.01 -4.69
C PRO A 229 -1.10 1.25 -3.98
N ILE A 230 -0.81 1.35 -2.69
CA ILE A 230 -0.90 2.61 -1.94
C ILE A 230 0.47 3.26 -2.03
N LEU A 231 0.56 4.38 -2.72
CA LEU A 231 1.82 5.09 -2.92
C LEU A 231 2.06 6.04 -1.73
N PRO A 232 3.21 5.97 -1.06
CA PRO A 232 3.55 6.95 -0.05
C PRO A 232 3.84 8.30 -0.69
N VAL A 233 3.60 9.37 0.06
CA VAL A 233 3.81 10.73 -0.43
C VAL A 233 4.44 11.60 0.67
N PHE A 234 4.76 12.85 0.33
CA PHE A 234 5.46 13.77 1.23
C PHE A 234 4.71 14.00 2.56
N PRO A 235 5.23 13.52 3.71
CA PRO A 235 4.56 13.66 5.00
C PRO A 235 4.83 15.01 5.66
N GLY A 236 5.79 15.80 5.16
CA GLY A 236 6.20 17.09 5.73
C GLY A 236 7.57 17.07 6.40
N PHE A 237 8.22 15.92 6.58
CA PHE A 237 9.56 15.86 7.19
C PHE A 237 10.63 16.34 6.21
N VAL A 238 11.53 17.21 6.69
CA VAL A 238 12.55 17.90 5.88
C VAL A 238 13.95 17.82 6.51
N PRO A 239 15.03 17.96 5.73
CA PRO A 239 16.39 17.96 6.24
C PRO A 239 16.66 19.09 7.26
N ARG A 240 17.58 18.86 8.19
CA ARG A 240 18.02 19.85 9.20
C ARG A 240 18.41 21.21 8.61
N ALA A 241 18.98 21.21 7.40
CA ALA A 241 19.41 22.41 6.69
C ALA A 241 18.25 23.33 6.26
N VAL A 242 16.97 22.96 6.51
CA VAL A 242 15.80 23.73 6.07
C VAL A 242 15.83 25.18 6.53
N SER A 243 16.34 25.50 7.74
CA SER A 243 16.40 26.89 8.22
C SER A 243 17.38 27.75 7.42
N ASP A 244 18.42 27.15 6.83
CA ASP A 244 19.40 27.83 5.98
C ASP A 244 18.93 27.92 4.53
N VAL A 245 18.34 26.82 4.01
CA VAL A 245 17.90 26.71 2.61
C VAL A 245 16.56 27.42 2.38
N LEU A 246 15.64 27.34 3.34
CA LEU A 246 14.25 27.79 3.29
C LEU A 246 13.90 28.59 4.56
N PRO A 247 14.50 29.78 4.77
CA PRO A 247 14.37 30.53 6.02
C PRO A 247 12.95 31.04 6.33
N ASP A 248 12.08 31.11 5.31
CA ASP A 248 10.69 31.55 5.45
C ASP A 248 9.69 30.39 5.70
N ALA A 249 10.17 29.13 5.72
CA ALA A 249 9.31 27.97 5.93
C ALA A 249 8.84 27.86 7.39
N HIS A 250 7.55 27.58 7.58
CA HIS A 250 6.99 27.32 8.90
C HIS A 250 7.33 25.89 9.33
N ILE A 251 8.25 25.76 10.27
CA ILE A 251 8.75 24.47 10.74
C ILE A 251 8.46 24.23 12.23
N GLN A 252 8.32 22.96 12.60
CA GLN A 252 8.12 22.52 13.97
C GLN A 252 9.01 21.33 14.29
N TRP A 253 9.54 21.29 15.51
CA TRP A 253 10.38 20.19 15.99
C TRP A 253 9.53 19.08 16.61
N VAL A 254 9.88 17.83 16.34
CA VAL A 254 9.06 16.68 16.72
C VAL A 254 9.65 15.89 17.90
N ASN A 255 9.67 16.50 19.10
CA ASN A 255 9.69 15.90 20.45
C ASN A 255 10.51 14.63 20.78
N PHE A 256 11.44 14.17 19.96
CA PHE A 256 12.40 13.11 20.25
C PHE A 256 13.71 13.70 20.77
N PRO A 257 14.49 13.05 21.66
CA PRO A 257 15.69 13.68 22.22
C PRO A 257 16.71 14.06 21.13
N GLU A 258 17.25 15.29 21.23
CA GLU A 258 18.25 15.90 20.33
C GLU A 258 19.46 15.00 20.06
N GLU A 259 19.85 14.18 21.05
CA GLU A 259 20.95 13.21 20.97
C GLU A 259 20.70 12.10 19.92
N TYR A 260 19.45 11.83 19.59
CA TYR A 260 19.01 10.69 18.79
C TYR A 260 18.34 11.14 17.48
N THR A 261 17.48 12.16 17.51
CA THR A 261 16.93 12.77 16.28
C THR A 261 16.56 14.24 16.51
N GLU A 262 16.40 14.98 15.41
CA GLU A 262 15.91 16.35 15.37
C GLU A 262 14.92 16.55 14.22
N ASP A 263 14.04 15.58 13.97
CA ASP A 263 13.09 15.66 12.85
C ASP A 263 12.31 16.97 12.85
N ILE A 264 12.27 17.59 11.66
CA ILE A 264 11.64 18.87 11.41
C ILE A 264 10.43 18.63 10.53
N LEU A 265 9.26 19.03 11.00
CA LEU A 265 8.01 19.01 10.26
C LEU A 265 7.77 20.38 9.62
N LEU A 266 7.69 20.41 8.28
CA LEU A 266 7.10 21.52 7.53
C LEU A 266 5.59 21.53 7.79
N ASP A 267 5.09 22.64 8.34
CA ASP A 267 3.68 22.77 8.71
C ASP A 267 2.79 22.61 7.47
N PRO A 268 1.73 21.77 7.49
CA PRO A 268 0.81 21.60 6.37
C PRO A 268 0.13 22.89 5.90
N VAL A 269 0.08 23.93 6.74
CA VAL A 269 -0.45 25.25 6.34
C VAL A 269 0.51 26.05 5.47
N ASP A 270 1.79 25.69 5.43
CA ASP A 270 2.79 26.35 4.61
C ASP A 270 2.55 26.08 3.11
N PRO A 271 2.54 27.10 2.24
CA PRO A 271 2.37 26.89 0.80
C PRO A 271 3.39 25.92 0.18
N LEU A 272 4.59 25.84 0.75
CA LEU A 272 5.64 24.93 0.29
C LEU A 272 5.23 23.47 0.46
N PHE A 273 4.45 23.13 1.50
CA PHE A 273 3.94 21.77 1.70
C PHE A 273 3.11 21.32 0.49
N ALA A 274 2.17 22.15 0.04
CA ALA A 274 1.34 21.86 -1.11
C ALA A 274 2.13 21.79 -2.42
N GLN A 275 3.16 22.64 -2.58
CA GLN A 275 4.04 22.63 -3.74
C GLN A 275 4.86 21.33 -3.82
N MET A 276 5.48 20.93 -2.71
CA MET A 276 6.27 19.69 -2.62
C MET A 276 5.38 18.46 -2.82
N GLN A 277 4.19 18.46 -2.22
CA GLN A 277 3.19 17.40 -2.40
C GLN A 277 2.80 17.19 -3.87
N LEU A 278 2.56 18.29 -4.61
CA LEU A 278 2.27 18.26 -6.04
C LEU A 278 3.44 17.69 -6.84
N SER A 279 4.67 18.12 -6.56
CA SER A 279 5.85 17.60 -7.26
C SER A 279 6.03 16.10 -7.00
N PHE A 280 5.87 15.68 -5.75
CA PHE A 280 6.02 14.29 -5.33
C PHE A 280 5.07 13.34 -6.09
N ILE A 281 3.77 13.65 -6.11
CA ILE A 281 2.76 12.86 -6.82
C ILE A 281 2.98 12.93 -8.34
N THR A 282 3.33 14.10 -8.88
CA THR A 282 3.61 14.26 -10.32
C THR A 282 4.77 13.35 -10.75
N LYS A 283 5.85 13.30 -9.98
CA LYS A 283 7.00 12.43 -10.25
C LYS A 283 6.64 10.95 -10.15
N GLN A 284 5.83 10.56 -9.16
CA GLN A 284 5.33 9.20 -9.06
C GLN A 284 4.49 8.80 -10.27
N GLN A 285 3.57 9.66 -10.73
CA GLN A 285 2.77 9.42 -11.92
C GLN A 285 3.63 9.33 -13.19
N GLN A 286 4.71 10.11 -13.29
CA GLN A 286 5.68 9.98 -14.39
C GLN A 286 6.45 8.65 -14.33
N ALA A 287 6.81 8.19 -13.13
CA ALA A 287 7.59 6.97 -12.93
C ALA A 287 6.78 5.69 -13.12
N TYR A 288 5.53 5.67 -12.64
CA TYR A 288 4.70 4.46 -12.54
C TYR A 288 3.45 4.50 -13.43
N GLY A 289 3.06 5.67 -13.94
CA GLY A 289 1.78 5.89 -14.62
C GLY A 289 0.65 6.18 -13.64
N ASN A 290 -0.56 6.43 -14.17
CA ASN A 290 -1.76 6.60 -13.37
C ASN A 290 -2.33 5.24 -12.96
N ILE A 291 -1.81 4.68 -11.86
CA ILE A 291 -2.03 3.30 -11.43
C ILE A 291 -2.76 3.17 -10.08
N THR A 292 -2.96 4.29 -9.38
CA THR A 292 -3.69 4.35 -8.10
C THR A 292 -4.17 5.78 -7.84
N ASN A 293 -5.15 5.92 -6.95
CA ASN A 293 -5.47 7.20 -6.30
C ASN A 293 -5.31 7.10 -4.77
N PHE A 294 -4.71 6.01 -4.26
CA PHE A 294 -4.51 5.80 -2.82
C PHE A 294 -3.11 6.25 -2.41
N TYR A 295 -3.06 7.22 -1.49
CA TYR A 295 -1.81 7.82 -1.04
C TYR A 295 -1.64 7.70 0.47
N ALA A 296 -0.53 7.11 0.92
CA ALA A 296 -0.21 6.97 2.34
C ALA A 296 0.55 8.22 2.85
N LEU A 297 0.05 8.81 3.93
CA LEU A 297 0.65 9.99 4.56
C LEU A 297 0.32 9.99 6.07
N ASP A 298 1.36 9.90 6.91
CA ASP A 298 1.23 9.89 8.37
C ASP A 298 2.20 10.91 8.99
N GLN A 299 1.64 11.98 9.59
CA GLN A 299 2.39 13.12 10.12
C GLN A 299 2.73 13.03 11.61
N PHE A 300 1.92 12.29 12.37
CA PHE A 300 1.99 12.26 13.83
C PHE A 300 2.09 10.83 14.37
N ASN A 301 2.69 9.93 13.59
CA ASN A 301 2.91 8.56 14.01
C ASN A 301 3.87 8.52 15.21
N GLU A 302 3.36 8.13 16.39
CA GLU A 302 4.09 8.15 17.68
C GLU A 302 4.63 9.53 18.08
N MET A 303 4.03 10.59 17.54
CA MET A 303 4.45 11.96 17.77
C MET A 303 3.26 12.78 18.26
N THR A 304 3.55 13.73 19.14
CA THR A 304 2.50 14.62 19.67
C THR A 304 2.45 15.87 18.80
N PRO A 305 1.30 16.19 18.18
CA PRO A 305 1.12 17.47 17.49
C PRO A 305 1.49 18.65 18.40
N PRO A 306 1.97 19.78 17.84
CA PRO A 306 2.44 20.93 18.62
C PRO A 306 1.35 21.61 19.46
N SER A 307 0.08 21.36 19.13
CA SER A 307 -1.07 22.01 19.73
C SER A 307 -2.20 21.01 19.87
N GLU A 308 -2.86 21.09 21.02
CA GLU A 308 -4.05 20.31 21.34
C GLU A 308 -5.36 20.99 20.93
N ASP A 309 -5.27 22.19 20.32
CA ASP A 309 -6.40 22.96 19.81
C ASP A 309 -7.08 22.24 18.64
N LEU A 310 -8.41 22.11 18.71
CA LEU A 310 -9.23 21.48 17.69
C LEU A 310 -9.13 22.20 16.34
N ASP A 311 -9.01 23.53 16.34
CA ASP A 311 -8.89 24.31 15.11
C ASP A 311 -7.53 24.07 14.44
N TYR A 312 -6.47 23.92 15.23
CA TYR A 312 -5.15 23.53 14.71
C TYR A 312 -5.20 22.15 14.07
N LEU A 313 -5.68 21.13 14.79
CA LEU A 313 -5.75 19.75 14.30
C LEU A 313 -6.62 19.64 13.03
N ARG A 314 -7.76 20.33 13.01
CA ARG A 314 -8.63 20.39 11.83
C ARG A 314 -7.97 21.07 10.65
N ASN A 315 -7.23 22.15 10.88
CA ASN A 315 -6.51 22.84 9.81
C ASN A 315 -5.36 22.03 9.26
N ALA A 316 -4.61 21.32 10.11
CA ALA A 316 -3.53 20.44 9.67
C ALA A 316 -4.05 19.38 8.68
N SER A 317 -5.06 18.60 9.07
CA SER A 317 -5.65 17.59 8.19
C SER A 317 -6.37 18.18 6.97
N SER A 318 -7.03 19.33 7.11
CA SER A 318 -7.70 20.00 5.98
C SER A 318 -6.72 20.45 4.91
N ASN A 319 -5.56 20.99 5.31
CA ASN A 319 -4.54 21.42 4.35
C ASN A 319 -3.79 20.23 3.74
N THR A 320 -3.48 19.19 4.52
CA THR A 320 -2.96 17.93 3.99
C THR A 320 -3.89 17.34 2.92
N TRP A 321 -5.19 17.24 3.20
CA TRP A 321 -6.18 16.78 2.23
C TRP A 321 -6.23 17.66 0.98
N LYS A 322 -6.30 18.99 1.12
CA LYS A 322 -6.29 19.91 -0.03
C LYS A 322 -5.03 19.79 -0.89
N ALA A 323 -3.87 19.60 -0.27
CA ALA A 323 -2.61 19.40 -0.99
C ALA A 323 -2.64 18.12 -1.82
N LEU A 324 -3.17 17.01 -1.28
CA LEU A 324 -3.39 15.77 -2.01
C LEU A 324 -4.37 15.98 -3.18
N LYS A 325 -5.51 16.64 -2.95
CA LYS A 325 -6.51 16.90 -3.99
C LYS A 325 -6.02 17.84 -5.09
N ALA A 326 -5.12 18.76 -4.77
CA ALA A 326 -4.50 19.66 -5.74
C ALA A 326 -3.57 18.89 -6.69
N ALA A 327 -2.91 17.84 -6.19
CA ALA A 327 -2.03 16.98 -6.97
C ALA A 327 -2.78 15.91 -7.77
N ASP A 328 -3.81 15.33 -7.16
CA ASP A 328 -4.71 14.36 -7.80
C ASP A 328 -6.16 14.60 -7.32
N PRO A 329 -7.05 15.08 -8.21
CA PRO A 329 -8.46 15.34 -7.87
C PRO A 329 -9.23 14.11 -7.38
N ASN A 330 -8.73 12.90 -7.57
CA ASN A 330 -9.33 11.65 -7.08
C ASN A 330 -8.58 11.07 -5.88
N ALA A 331 -7.60 11.78 -5.31
CA ALA A 331 -6.80 11.28 -4.21
C ALA A 331 -7.66 10.84 -3.01
N ILE A 332 -7.34 9.65 -2.51
CA ILE A 332 -7.82 9.07 -1.27
C ILE A 332 -6.62 9.03 -0.32
N TRP A 333 -6.73 9.75 0.78
CA TRP A 333 -5.74 9.76 1.83
C TRP A 333 -5.87 8.48 2.68
N VAL A 334 -4.86 7.61 2.60
CA VAL A 334 -4.71 6.45 3.46
C VAL A 334 -3.95 6.84 4.71
N PHE A 335 -4.56 6.62 5.87
CA PHE A 335 -4.10 7.10 7.18
C PHE A 335 -4.10 5.98 8.22
N GLN A 336 -3.05 5.89 9.04
CA GLN A 336 -2.98 4.90 10.13
C GLN A 336 -3.58 5.44 11.44
N ALA A 337 -4.61 4.78 11.96
CA ALA A 337 -5.23 5.12 13.24
C ALA A 337 -4.36 4.77 14.47
N TRP A 338 -3.11 4.30 14.27
CA TRP A 338 -2.19 3.92 15.34
C TRP A 338 -1.98 5.04 16.36
N LEU A 339 -1.85 6.28 15.89
CA LEU A 339 -1.61 7.43 16.78
C LEU A 339 -2.74 7.63 17.81
N PHE A 340 -4.00 7.29 17.45
CA PHE A 340 -5.13 7.31 18.38
C PHE A 340 -4.99 6.25 19.46
N ALA A 341 -4.42 5.09 19.12
CA ALA A 341 -4.14 4.02 20.06
C ALA A 341 -2.93 4.33 20.95
N GLN A 342 -1.84 4.81 20.35
CA GLN A 342 -0.55 4.97 21.01
C GLN A 342 -0.55 6.09 22.06
N ASN A 343 -1.26 7.20 21.82
CA ASN A 343 -1.35 8.31 22.78
C ASN A 343 -2.80 8.67 23.09
N THR A 344 -3.49 7.81 23.83
CA THR A 344 -4.89 8.01 24.25
C THR A 344 -5.10 9.22 25.17
N THR A 345 -4.03 9.73 25.79
CA THR A 345 -4.11 10.93 26.65
C THR A 345 -4.20 12.19 25.81
N PHE A 346 -3.42 12.28 24.72
CA PHE A 346 -3.55 13.37 23.77
C PHE A 346 -4.78 13.19 22.88
N TRP A 347 -4.98 12.03 22.27
CA TRP A 347 -6.05 11.79 21.30
C TRP A 347 -7.38 11.42 21.98
N THR A 348 -8.02 12.44 22.57
CA THR A 348 -9.41 12.37 23.04
C THR A 348 -10.39 12.27 21.87
N ASN A 349 -11.62 11.83 22.12
CA ASN A 349 -12.66 11.72 21.08
C ASN A 349 -12.86 13.04 20.33
N ASP A 350 -12.92 14.18 21.02
CA ASP A 350 -13.10 15.50 20.40
C ASP A 350 -11.93 15.86 19.48
N ARG A 351 -10.69 15.48 19.84
CA ARG A 351 -9.50 15.74 19.01
C ARG A 351 -9.43 14.81 17.80
N ILE A 352 -9.89 13.56 17.94
CA ILE A 352 -10.03 12.63 16.81
C ILE A 352 -11.08 13.16 15.83
N GLU A 353 -12.24 13.57 16.33
CA GLU A 353 -13.30 14.17 15.52
C GLU A 353 -12.82 15.47 14.85
N GLY A 354 -12.14 16.34 15.60
CA GLY A 354 -11.58 17.58 15.08
C GLY A 354 -10.58 17.35 13.95
N TYR A 355 -9.63 16.42 14.16
CA TYR A 355 -8.62 16.07 13.17
C TYR A 355 -9.24 15.40 11.94
N LEU A 356 -10.06 14.35 12.09
CA LEU A 356 -10.68 13.70 10.95
C LEU A 356 -11.67 14.63 10.22
N GLY A 357 -12.33 15.53 10.94
CA GLY A 357 -13.28 16.50 10.38
C GLY A 357 -12.67 17.55 9.45
N GLY A 358 -11.34 17.69 9.38
CA GLY A 358 -10.68 18.54 8.37
C GLY A 358 -10.83 18.00 6.93
N VAL A 359 -11.08 16.69 6.79
CA VAL A 359 -11.43 16.05 5.51
C VAL A 359 -12.94 16.04 5.39
N THR A 360 -13.51 16.94 4.58
CA THR A 360 -14.96 17.14 4.52
C THR A 360 -15.68 16.18 3.57
N THR A 361 -14.94 15.44 2.75
CA THR A 361 -15.48 14.39 1.87
C THR A 361 -15.05 13.05 2.41
N ASP A 362 -15.97 12.28 3.00
CA ASP A 362 -15.62 11.03 3.70
C ASP A 362 -14.94 10.01 2.81
N SER A 363 -15.36 9.89 1.54
CA SER A 363 -14.76 8.98 0.56
C SER A 363 -13.34 9.35 0.12
N ASP A 364 -12.84 10.54 0.45
CA ASP A 364 -11.47 10.98 0.15
C ASP A 364 -10.47 10.53 1.22
N MET A 365 -10.90 9.72 2.19
CA MET A 365 -10.04 9.12 3.21
C MET A 365 -10.32 7.63 3.37
N LEU A 366 -9.28 6.86 3.67
CA LEU A 366 -9.37 5.46 4.04
C LEU A 366 -8.50 5.21 5.27
N ILE A 367 -9.15 4.89 6.38
CA ILE A 367 -8.47 4.74 7.67
C ILE A 367 -8.10 3.28 7.90
N LEU A 368 -6.83 3.03 8.21
CA LEU A 368 -6.36 1.72 8.64
C LEU A 368 -6.52 1.65 10.17
N ASP A 369 -7.47 0.87 10.67
CA ASP A 369 -7.57 0.56 12.11
C ASP A 369 -6.60 -0.56 12.44
N ILE A 370 -5.33 -0.17 12.51
CA ILE A 370 -4.15 -1.05 12.40
C ILE A 370 -4.10 -2.14 13.48
N TRP A 371 -4.64 -1.90 14.67
CA TRP A 371 -4.54 -2.81 15.83
C TRP A 371 -5.92 -3.26 16.33
N SER A 372 -6.83 -3.54 15.38
CA SER A 372 -8.24 -3.79 15.68
C SER A 372 -8.48 -5.08 16.46
N GLU A 373 -7.58 -6.05 16.39
CA GLU A 373 -7.71 -7.33 17.10
C GLU A 373 -7.55 -7.17 18.61
N SER A 374 -6.79 -6.15 19.05
CA SER A 374 -6.49 -5.93 20.47
C SER A 374 -7.05 -4.62 21.02
N MET A 375 -6.93 -3.52 20.27
CA MET A 375 -7.35 -2.19 20.72
C MET A 375 -8.04 -1.42 19.58
N PRO A 376 -9.25 -1.86 19.18
CA PRO A 376 -9.99 -1.25 18.07
C PRO A 376 -10.32 0.22 18.37
N GLN A 377 -9.92 1.11 17.47
CA GLN A 377 -10.21 2.54 17.60
C GLN A 377 -11.57 2.91 17.00
N TRP A 378 -12.08 2.13 16.04
CA TRP A 378 -13.38 2.37 15.40
C TRP A 378 -14.53 2.49 16.41
N GLN A 379 -14.52 1.72 17.51
CA GLN A 379 -15.56 1.79 18.55
C GLN A 379 -15.54 3.14 19.27
N ARG A 380 -14.35 3.65 19.56
CA ARG A 380 -14.15 4.92 20.27
C ARG A 380 -14.44 6.12 19.37
N ALA A 381 -14.06 6.02 18.10
CA ALA A 381 -14.21 7.06 17.09
C ALA A 381 -15.55 7.00 16.33
N GLN A 382 -16.56 6.29 16.85
CA GLN A 382 -17.88 6.15 16.22
C GLN A 382 -17.82 5.73 14.74
N SER A 383 -17.04 4.68 14.46
CA SER A 383 -16.72 4.21 13.10
C SER A 383 -16.13 5.33 12.24
N TYR A 384 -15.20 6.09 12.83
CA TYR A 384 -14.49 7.22 12.24
C TYR A 384 -15.40 8.28 11.64
N TYR A 385 -16.54 8.53 12.30
CA TYR A 385 -17.49 9.60 11.94
C TYR A 385 -17.97 9.52 10.48
N GLY A 386 -18.10 8.30 9.94
CA GLY A 386 -18.59 8.04 8.58
C GLY A 386 -17.50 7.77 7.54
N LYS A 387 -16.22 7.99 7.87
CA LYS A 387 -15.11 7.72 6.96
C LYS A 387 -14.90 6.23 6.73
N PRO A 388 -14.63 5.78 5.48
CA PRO A 388 -14.26 4.40 5.20
C PRO A 388 -13.02 3.98 6.00
N TRP A 389 -13.03 2.74 6.47
CA TRP A 389 -11.93 2.20 7.25
C TRP A 389 -11.75 0.70 7.00
N ILE A 390 -10.56 0.19 7.28
CA ILE A 390 -10.21 -1.23 7.19
C ILE A 390 -9.91 -1.74 8.60
N TRP A 391 -10.62 -2.79 9.01
CA TRP A 391 -10.27 -3.58 10.18
C TRP A 391 -8.97 -4.34 9.88
N CYS A 392 -7.91 -4.07 10.64
CA CYS A 392 -6.60 -4.69 10.44
C CYS A 392 -6.21 -5.52 11.66
N GLU A 393 -5.50 -6.61 11.40
CA GLU A 393 -4.77 -7.36 12.40
C GLU A 393 -3.30 -6.91 12.37
N LEU A 394 -2.75 -6.45 13.50
CA LEU A 394 -1.32 -6.13 13.59
C LEU A 394 -0.48 -7.36 13.91
N GLN A 395 -0.93 -8.17 14.88
CA GLN A 395 -0.35 -9.44 15.33
C GLN A 395 1.09 -9.39 15.90
N ASN A 396 2.05 -8.86 15.16
CA ASN A 396 3.47 -8.95 15.43
C ASN A 396 4.10 -7.57 15.63
N TYR A 397 4.99 -7.48 16.63
CA TYR A 397 5.79 -6.29 16.92
C TYR A 397 7.27 -6.62 16.76
N GLY A 398 7.96 -5.87 15.89
CA GLY A 398 9.40 -5.97 15.68
C GLY A 398 9.89 -7.30 15.09
N ALA A 399 9.03 -8.03 14.37
CA ALA A 399 9.31 -9.38 13.88
C ALA A 399 9.69 -10.38 15.01
N THR A 400 9.21 -10.13 16.23
CA THR A 400 9.53 -10.98 17.39
C THR A 400 8.92 -12.37 17.22
N ILE A 401 9.73 -13.41 17.36
CA ILE A 401 9.31 -14.80 17.16
C ILE A 401 8.72 -15.35 18.46
N ASN A 402 7.42 -15.65 18.46
CA ASN A 402 6.74 -16.34 19.56
C ASN A 402 5.51 -17.12 19.05
N MET A 403 5.04 -18.09 19.84
CA MET A 403 3.73 -18.72 19.61
C MET A 403 2.65 -17.84 20.25
N TYR A 404 2.05 -16.96 19.44
CA TYR A 404 1.04 -16.01 19.87
C TYR A 404 -0.01 -15.78 18.77
N GLY A 405 -1.27 -15.56 19.16
CA GLY A 405 -2.33 -15.16 18.25
C GLY A 405 -3.67 -14.99 18.96
N GLN A 406 -4.42 -13.95 18.61
CA GLN A 406 -5.76 -13.69 19.15
C GLN A 406 -6.85 -14.28 18.25
N ILE A 407 -6.78 -15.58 17.99
CA ILE A 407 -7.61 -16.28 16.98
C ILE A 407 -9.10 -16.00 17.17
N GLN A 408 -9.60 -15.94 18.41
CA GLN A 408 -11.01 -15.65 18.66
C GLN A 408 -11.41 -14.23 18.23
N ASN A 409 -10.54 -13.24 18.42
CA ASN A 409 -10.83 -11.86 18.04
C ASN A 409 -10.76 -11.72 16.52
N VAL A 410 -9.73 -12.27 15.89
CA VAL A 410 -9.54 -12.25 14.43
C VAL A 410 -10.68 -12.96 13.69
N THR A 411 -11.26 -14.03 14.25
CA THR A 411 -12.35 -14.77 13.59
C THR A 411 -13.74 -14.20 13.83
N LYS A 412 -13.95 -13.41 14.89
CA LYS A 412 -15.28 -12.90 15.28
C LYS A 412 -15.43 -11.40 15.10
N SER A 413 -14.45 -10.62 15.53
CA SER A 413 -14.53 -9.16 15.59
C SER A 413 -14.67 -8.48 14.21
N PRO A 414 -14.01 -8.93 13.13
CA PRO A 414 -14.23 -8.35 11.81
C PRO A 414 -15.68 -8.51 11.32
N ILE A 415 -16.33 -9.63 11.64
CA ILE A 415 -17.73 -9.87 11.27
C ILE A 415 -18.68 -8.96 12.07
N LEU A 416 -18.35 -8.71 13.34
CA LEU A 416 -19.11 -7.76 14.18
C LEU A 416 -18.93 -6.32 13.71
N ALA A 417 -17.76 -5.95 13.21
CA ALA A 417 -17.49 -4.61 12.68
C ALA A 417 -18.28 -4.26 11.41
N LEU A 418 -18.86 -5.26 10.73
CA LEU A 418 -19.71 -5.06 9.55
C LEU A 418 -21.18 -4.75 9.89
N GLN A 419 -21.57 -4.89 11.17
CA GLN A 419 -22.94 -4.64 11.66
C GLN A 419 -23.07 -3.21 12.17
#